data_AF-A0A9W7US05-F1
#
_entry.id   AF-A0A9W7US05-F1
#
_cell.length_a   1.000
_cell.length_b   1.000
_cell.length_c   1.000
_cell.angle_alpha   90.00
_cell.angle_beta   90.00
_cell.angle_gamma   90.00
#
_symmetry.space_group_name_H-M   'P 1'
#
loop_
_entity.id
_entity.type
_entity.pdbx_description
1 polymer ?
#
loop_
_entity_poly.entity_id
_entity_poly.type
_entity_poly.pdbx_seq_one_letter_code
_entity_poly.pdbx_strand_id
1 'polypeptide(L)'
;MLASFPYLYEDEIVYSAMARYHNRSGNIDFKDTTRDLYGDARPYIISDLTSGLEILQKQLKCFAEIDMNDWLDNHTLFHYYTNFTNEAVKNKVKKEMLGNERNGNLHSLTGQIASSVMEPLYFRFCVQCL
;
A
#
# COMPACT_ATOMS: atom_id res chain seq x y z
N MET A 1 -18.01 -8.31 -0.68
CA MET A 1 -17.59 -9.23 -1.77
C MET A 1 -16.98 -8.37 -2.86
N LEU A 2 -15.77 -8.70 -3.33
CA LEU A 2 -15.06 -7.92 -4.35
C LEU A 2 -15.71 -8.08 -5.74
N ALA A 3 -16.63 -7.18 -6.09
CA ALA A 3 -17.38 -7.22 -7.35
C ALA A 3 -16.72 -6.38 -8.47
N SER A 4 -15.95 -5.36 -8.09
CA SER A 4 -15.21 -4.50 -9.01
C SER A 4 -14.06 -3.83 -8.27
N PHE A 5 -13.03 -3.38 -9.00
CA PHE A 5 -11.95 -2.58 -8.43
C PHE A 5 -11.69 -1.36 -9.34
N PRO A 6 -11.48 -0.16 -8.78
CA PRO A 6 -11.19 1.02 -9.59
C PRO A 6 -9.87 0.85 -10.35
N TYR A 7 -9.83 1.35 -11.59
CA TYR A 7 -8.58 1.49 -12.32
C TYR A 7 -7.67 2.51 -11.62
N LEU A 8 -6.37 2.18 -11.53
CA LEU A 8 -5.33 3.06 -11.00
C LEU A 8 -4.97 4.11 -12.06
N TYR A 9 -4.96 5.38 -11.67
CA TYR A 9 -4.41 6.44 -12.53
C TYR A 9 -2.88 6.46 -12.50
N GLU A 10 -2.27 7.07 -13.53
CA GLU A 10 -0.81 7.08 -13.78
C GLU A 10 0.01 7.54 -12.55
N ASP A 11 -0.48 8.54 -11.80
CA ASP A 11 0.17 9.06 -10.59
C ASP A 11 -0.58 8.73 -9.28
N GLU A 12 -1.40 7.68 -9.30
CA GLU A 12 -2.22 7.30 -8.15
C GLU A 12 -1.57 6.20 -7.32
N ILE A 13 -1.43 6.41 -6.01
CA ILE A 13 -0.96 5.35 -5.10
C ILE A 13 -2.03 4.27 -4.88
N VAL A 14 -1.59 3.02 -4.67
CA VAL A 14 -2.47 1.86 -4.40
C VAL A 14 -3.46 2.15 -3.25
N TYR A 15 -3.02 2.84 -2.20
CA TYR A 15 -3.88 3.24 -1.09
C TYR A 15 -5.08 4.11 -1.54
N SER A 16 -4.88 5.04 -2.47
CA SER A 16 -5.95 5.88 -3.01
C SER A 16 -6.99 5.04 -3.75
N ALA A 17 -6.54 4.06 -4.55
CA ALA A 17 -7.43 3.14 -5.23
C ALA A 17 -8.25 2.29 -4.23
N MET A 18 -7.64 1.83 -3.12
CA MET A 18 -8.36 1.15 -2.04
C MET A 18 -9.40 2.05 -1.36
N ALA A 19 -9.06 3.32 -1.11
CA ALA A 19 -9.99 4.28 -0.53
C ALA A 19 -11.17 4.59 -1.47
N ARG A 20 -10.91 4.69 -2.77
CA ARG A 20 -11.96 4.81 -3.80
C ARG A 20 -12.83 3.57 -3.84
N TYR A 21 -12.25 2.38 -3.73
CA TYR A 21 -13.00 1.13 -3.63
C TYR A 21 -13.90 1.14 -2.39
N HIS A 22 -13.38 1.48 -1.21
CA HIS A 22 -14.15 1.57 0.04
C HIS A 22 -15.41 2.43 -0.12
N ASN A 23 -15.26 3.62 -0.70
CA ASN A 23 -16.37 4.54 -0.91
C ASN A 23 -17.38 4.00 -1.94
N ARG A 24 -16.90 3.39 -3.03
CA ARG A 24 -17.76 2.83 -4.09
C ARG A 24 -18.48 1.55 -3.70
N SER A 25 -17.89 0.73 -2.83
CA SER A 25 -18.47 -0.54 -2.37
C SER A 25 -19.58 -0.35 -1.33
N GLY A 26 -19.68 0.85 -0.75
CA GLY A 26 -20.64 1.14 0.32
C GLY A 26 -20.30 0.45 1.64
N ASN A 27 -19.04 0.03 1.82
CA ASN A 27 -18.58 -0.56 3.07
C ASN A 27 -18.61 0.50 4.18
N ILE A 28 -19.17 0.17 5.33
CA ILE A 28 -19.25 1.08 6.49
C ILE A 28 -17.91 1.11 7.21
N ASP A 29 -17.33 -0.06 7.42
CA ASP A 29 -16.06 -0.22 8.13
C ASP A 29 -14.92 -0.56 7.17
N PHE A 30 -13.72 -0.06 7.49
CA PHE A 30 -12.49 -0.46 6.80
C PHE A 30 -12.22 -1.96 6.90
N LYS A 31 -12.67 -2.63 7.97
CA LYS A 31 -12.52 -4.08 8.15
C LYS A 31 -13.22 -4.89 7.06
N ASP A 32 -14.40 -4.44 6.63
CA ASP A 32 -15.13 -5.09 5.54
C ASP A 32 -14.42 -4.87 4.21
N THR A 33 -13.80 -3.69 4.05
CA THR A 33 -12.97 -3.39 2.88
C THR A 33 -11.72 -4.24 2.83
N THR A 34 -11.01 -4.39 3.94
CA THR A 34 -9.86 -5.30 4.02
C THR A 34 -10.30 -6.73 3.72
N ARG A 35 -11.44 -7.17 4.27
CA ARG A 35 -11.96 -8.52 4.01
C ARG A 35 -12.25 -8.74 2.53
N ASP A 36 -12.79 -7.74 1.85
CA ASP A 36 -13.02 -7.82 0.40
C ASP A 36 -11.71 -7.87 -0.39
N LEU A 37 -10.74 -7.02 -0.06
CA LEU A 37 -9.51 -6.85 -0.84
C LEU A 37 -8.45 -7.93 -0.57
N TYR A 38 -8.41 -8.46 0.65
CA TYR A 38 -7.38 -9.41 1.11
C TYR A 38 -7.96 -10.78 1.48
N GLY A 39 -9.29 -10.95 1.48
CA GLY A 39 -9.96 -12.16 1.97
C GLY A 39 -9.92 -12.32 3.50
N ASP A 40 -9.40 -11.31 4.22
CA ASP A 40 -9.16 -11.33 5.65
C ASP A 40 -9.36 -9.92 6.22
N ALA A 41 -9.93 -9.80 7.42
CA ALA A 41 -10.13 -8.51 8.09
C ALA A 41 -8.93 -8.08 8.96
N ARG A 42 -7.89 -8.91 9.04
CA ARG A 42 -6.70 -8.68 9.87
C ARG A 42 -5.68 -7.69 9.29
N PRO A 43 -5.42 -7.65 7.96
CA PRO A 43 -4.51 -6.65 7.40
C PRO A 43 -5.00 -5.22 7.65
N TYR A 44 -4.08 -4.32 7.98
CA TYR A 44 -4.37 -2.89 8.03
C TYR A 44 -4.07 -2.28 6.66
N ILE A 45 -4.98 -1.42 6.20
CA ILE A 45 -4.72 -0.59 5.02
C ILE A 45 -3.90 0.60 5.49
N ILE A 46 -2.60 0.58 5.23
CA ILE A 46 -1.66 1.62 5.63
C ILE A 46 -1.34 2.51 4.41
N SER A 47 -1.32 3.81 4.64
CA SER A 47 -1.23 4.82 3.59
C SER A 47 0.18 5.00 3.02
N ASP A 48 1.21 4.63 3.76
CA ASP A 48 2.61 4.85 3.38
C ASP A 48 3.27 3.60 2.79
N LEU A 49 3.42 2.53 3.58
CA LEU A 49 4.08 1.28 3.24
C LEU A 49 3.05 0.15 3.30
N THR A 50 2.27 0.04 2.24
CA THR A 50 1.22 -0.97 2.12
C THR A 50 1.83 -2.37 2.02
N SER A 51 1.29 -3.31 2.78
CA SER A 51 1.72 -4.72 2.78
C SER A 51 0.69 -5.64 2.10
N GLY A 52 1.10 -6.88 1.82
CA GLY A 52 0.24 -7.90 1.22
C GLY A 52 -0.09 -7.64 -0.25
N LEU A 53 0.76 -6.91 -0.98
CA LEU A 53 0.46 -6.53 -2.36
C LEU A 53 0.28 -7.74 -3.29
N GLU A 54 1.01 -8.85 -3.08
CA GLU A 54 0.81 -10.08 -3.88
C GLU A 54 -0.56 -10.74 -3.63
N ILE A 55 -1.10 -10.62 -2.42
CA ILE A 55 -2.45 -11.11 -2.12
C ILE A 55 -3.48 -10.27 -2.86
N LEU A 56 -3.30 -8.95 -2.81
CA LEU A 56 -4.18 -8.02 -3.51
C LEU A 56 -4.13 -8.26 -5.02
N GLN A 57 -2.94 -8.40 -5.60
CA GLN A 57 -2.76 -8.75 -7.01
C GLN A 57 -3.51 -10.04 -7.36
N LYS A 58 -3.42 -11.08 -6.52
CA LYS A 58 -4.11 -12.34 -6.74
C LYS A 58 -5.63 -12.18 -6.74
N GLN A 59 -6.19 -11.35 -5.86
CA GLN A 59 -7.63 -11.05 -5.83
C GLN A 59 -8.06 -10.23 -7.04
N LEU A 60 -7.19 -9.35 -7.54
CA LEU A 60 -7.50 -8.43 -8.63
C LEU A 60 -7.20 -8.97 -10.02
N LYS A 61 -6.51 -10.11 -10.13
CA LYS A 61 -6.11 -10.72 -11.41
C LYS A 61 -7.31 -11.02 -12.33
N CYS A 62 -8.51 -11.16 -11.78
CA CYS A 62 -9.73 -11.33 -12.57
C CYS A 62 -10.24 -10.04 -13.22
N PHE A 63 -9.81 -8.87 -12.74
CA PHE A 63 -10.23 -7.56 -13.25
C PHE A 63 -9.19 -6.88 -14.14
N ALA A 64 -7.89 -7.06 -13.83
CA ALA A 64 -6.80 -6.45 -14.58
C ALA A 64 -5.52 -7.30 -14.51
N GLU A 65 -4.70 -7.21 -15.55
CA GLU A 65 -3.30 -7.63 -15.46
C GLU A 65 -2.52 -6.56 -14.69
N ILE A 66 -1.85 -6.99 -13.62
CA ILE A 66 -1.12 -6.11 -12.71
C ILE A 66 0.32 -6.59 -12.67
N ASP A 67 1.28 -5.72 -12.99
CA ASP A 67 2.70 -5.96 -12.74
C ASP A 67 3.07 -5.45 -11.35
N MET A 68 3.61 -6.35 -10.53
CA MET A 68 4.04 -6.03 -9.17
C MET A 68 5.25 -5.09 -9.12
N ASN A 69 6.14 -5.15 -10.11
CA ASN A 69 7.28 -4.24 -10.12
C ASN A 69 6.82 -2.82 -10.46
N ASP A 70 5.95 -2.67 -11.45
CA ASP A 70 5.33 -1.38 -11.78
C ASP A 70 4.55 -0.80 -10.58
N TRP A 71 3.72 -1.61 -9.91
CA TRP A 71 3.02 -1.16 -8.71
C TRP A 71 3.96 -0.70 -7.61
N LEU A 72 5.02 -1.46 -7.34
CA LEU A 72 5.99 -1.09 -6.31
C LEU A 72 6.73 0.19 -6.69
N ASP A 73 7.14 0.34 -7.95
CA ASP A 73 7.98 1.44 -8.39
C ASP A 73 7.21 2.75 -8.61
N ASN A 74 5.98 2.67 -9.13
CA ASN A 74 5.20 3.85 -9.55
C ASN A 74 3.99 4.12 -8.65
N HIS A 75 3.37 3.09 -8.07
CA HIS A 75 2.10 3.22 -7.33
C HIS A 75 2.24 3.04 -5.81
N THR A 76 3.46 3.07 -5.27
CA THR A 76 3.70 3.05 -3.81
C THR A 76 4.80 4.02 -3.39
N LEU A 77 4.90 4.32 -2.09
CA LEU A 77 5.96 5.14 -1.53
C LEU A 77 7.26 4.36 -1.25
N PHE A 78 7.46 3.19 -1.89
CA PHE A 78 8.62 2.33 -1.66
C PHE A 78 9.95 3.07 -1.82
N HIS A 79 10.15 3.79 -2.93
CA HIS A 79 11.40 4.53 -3.17
C HIS A 79 11.58 5.72 -2.23
N TYR A 80 10.49 6.36 -1.81
CA TYR A 80 10.54 7.45 -0.83
C TYR A 80 11.17 6.99 0.49
N TYR A 81 10.82 5.80 0.97
CA TYR A 81 11.36 5.26 2.22
C TYR A 81 12.68 4.49 2.08
N THR A 82 13.06 4.03 0.88
CA THR A 82 14.22 3.14 0.72
C THR A 82 15.40 3.75 -0.02
N ASN A 83 15.25 4.87 -0.72
CA ASN A 83 16.33 5.46 -1.53
C ASN A 83 17.60 5.83 -0.74
N PHE A 84 17.46 6.13 0.55
CA PHE A 84 18.57 6.49 1.43
C PHE A 84 18.97 5.35 2.39
N THR A 85 18.50 4.13 2.12
CA THR A 85 18.79 2.95 2.94
C THR A 85 19.76 2.00 2.24
N ASN A 86 20.41 1.13 3.00
CA ASN A 86 21.28 0.10 2.44
C ASN A 86 20.47 -0.92 1.60
N GLU A 87 21.11 -1.49 0.58
CA GLU A 87 20.47 -2.45 -0.33
C GLU A 87 19.83 -3.65 0.39
N ALA A 88 20.47 -4.14 1.46
CA ALA A 88 19.92 -5.20 2.31
C ALA A 88 18.58 -4.81 2.97
N VAL A 89 18.45 -3.55 3.41
CA VAL A 89 17.20 -3.01 3.98
C VAL A 89 16.16 -2.84 2.88
N LYS A 90 16.55 -2.26 1.73
CA LYS A 90 15.66 -2.10 0.56
C LYS A 90 15.05 -3.43 0.11
N ASN A 91 15.86 -4.48 0.00
CA ASN A 91 15.38 -5.81 -0.38
C ASN A 91 14.46 -6.43 0.68
N LYS A 92 14.75 -6.20 1.97
CA LYS A 92 13.89 -6.67 3.07
C LYS A 92 12.54 -5.95 3.05
N VAL A 93 12.53 -4.63 2.90
CA VAL A 93 11.30 -3.83 2.78
C VAL A 93 10.47 -4.29 1.57
N LYS A 94 11.10 -4.51 0.41
CA LYS A 94 10.41 -5.05 -0.78
C LYS A 94 9.73 -6.38 -0.48
N LYS A 95 10.45 -7.31 0.16
CA LYS A 95 9.90 -8.62 0.54
C LYS A 95 8.70 -8.51 1.48
N GLU A 96 8.79 -7.63 2.48
CA GLU A 96 7.70 -7.41 3.45
C GLU A 96 6.47 -6.72 2.82
N MET A 97 6.66 -5.79 1.87
CA MET A 97 5.55 -5.14 1.17
C MET A 97 4.81 -6.11 0.23
N LEU A 98 5.55 -6.99 -0.45
CA LEU A 98 4.98 -8.00 -1.34
C LEU A 98 4.26 -9.10 -0.55
N GLY A 99 4.91 -9.60 0.52
CA GLY A 99 4.39 -10.67 1.36
C GLY A 99 3.26 -10.24 2.30
N ASN A 100 2.68 -11.23 2.99
CA ASN A 100 1.65 -11.04 4.01
C ASN A 100 2.14 -11.48 5.40
N GLU A 101 3.41 -11.23 5.70
CA GLU A 101 3.92 -11.55 7.02
C GLU A 101 3.32 -10.57 8.04
N ARG A 102 2.49 -11.11 8.94
CA ARG A 102 1.83 -10.45 10.08
C ARG A 102 2.76 -9.58 10.96
N ASN A 103 4.07 -9.69 10.78
CA ASN A 103 5.13 -9.08 11.57
C ASN A 103 6.08 -8.21 10.73
N GLY A 104 5.67 -7.81 9.52
CA GLY A 104 6.39 -6.84 8.71
C GLY A 104 6.34 -5.49 9.38
N ASN A 105 7.26 -5.26 10.31
CA ASN A 105 7.43 -4.01 11.02
C ASN A 105 8.09 -3.02 10.03
N LEU A 106 7.39 -2.70 8.93
CA LEU A 106 7.86 -1.89 7.82
C LEU A 106 8.37 -0.55 8.34
N HIS A 107 7.61 0.07 9.24
CA HIS A 107 7.98 1.27 9.98
C HIS A 107 9.25 1.09 10.86
N SER A 108 9.52 -0.11 11.38
CA SER A 108 10.77 -0.42 12.09
C SER A 108 11.95 -0.57 11.13
N LEU A 109 11.76 -1.24 10.00
CA LEU A 109 12.80 -1.46 8.99
C LEU A 109 13.25 -0.16 8.34
N THR A 110 12.32 0.77 8.17
CA THR A 110 12.58 2.12 7.62
C THR A 110 12.97 3.14 8.70
N GLY A 111 13.07 2.70 9.96
CA GLY A 111 13.55 3.53 11.08
C GLY A 111 12.53 4.56 11.59
N GLN A 112 11.29 4.54 11.11
CA GLN A 112 10.25 5.48 11.54
C GLN A 112 9.92 5.36 13.02
N ILE A 113 9.94 4.17 13.61
CA ILE A 113 9.66 3.97 15.04
C ILE A 113 10.68 4.68 15.95
N ALA A 114 11.92 4.84 15.47
CA ALA A 114 12.97 5.55 16.21
C ALA A 114 12.93 7.08 15.98
N SER A 115 12.03 7.57 15.12
CA SER A 115 11.91 8.98 14.80
C SER A 115 11.21 9.75 15.92
N SER A 116 11.73 10.93 16.25
CA SER A 116 11.05 11.91 17.11
C SER A 116 10.15 12.88 16.34
N VAL A 117 10.14 12.77 15.00
CA VAL A 117 9.34 13.62 14.12
C VAL A 117 7.90 13.10 14.09
N MET A 118 6.94 13.96 14.45
CA MET A 118 5.52 13.60 14.35
C MET A 118 5.08 13.46 12.90
N GLU A 119 4.35 12.38 12.61
CA GLU A 119 3.78 12.16 11.29
C GLU A 119 2.64 13.15 11.01
N PRO A 120 2.57 13.68 9.78
CA PRO A 120 1.47 14.56 9.40
C PRO A 120 0.16 13.77 9.27
N LEU A 121 -0.95 14.35 9.75
CA LEU A 121 -2.29 13.76 9.62
C LEU A 121 -2.80 13.67 8.18
N TYR A 122 -2.22 14.47 7.28
CA TYR A 122 -2.63 14.57 5.87
C TYR A 122 -1.41 14.46 4.97
N PHE A 123 -1.61 13.85 3.79
CA PHE A 123 -0.62 13.88 2.74
C PHE A 123 -0.25 15.32 2.39
N ARG A 124 1.04 15.57 2.26
CA ARG A 124 1.59 16.85 1.84
C ARG A 124 2.18 16.69 0.45
N PHE A 125 1.93 17.67 -0.39
CA PHE A 125 2.49 17.74 -1.72
C PHE A 125 3.02 19.16 -1.97
N CYS A 126 3.94 19.28 -2.92
CA CYS A 126 4.43 20.58 -3.35
C CYS A 126 3.57 21.08 -4.50
N VAL A 127 2.95 22.26 -4.36
CA VAL A 127 2.10 22.86 -5.41
C VAL A 127 2.90 23.21 -6.66
N GLN A 128 4.22 23.47 -6.54
CA GLN A 128 5.09 23.75 -7.69
C GLN A 128 5.52 22.47 -8.44
N CYS A 129 5.34 21.29 -7.83
CA CYS A 129 5.68 20.00 -8.45
C CYS A 129 4.47 19.31 -9.11
N LEU A 130 3.28 19.93 -9.07
CA LEU A 130 2.08 19.55 -9.80
C LEU A 130 1.95 20.40 -11.07
#